data_AF-A0A212LDH1-F1
#
_entry.id   AF-A0A212LDH1-F1
#
_cell.length_a   1.000
_cell.length_b   1.000
_cell.length_c   1.000
_cell.angle_alpha   90.00
_cell.angle_beta   90.00
_cell.angle_gamma   90.00
#
_symmetry.space_group_name_H-M   'P 1'
#
loop_
_entity.id
_entity.type
_entity.pdbx_description
1 polymer ?
#
loop_
_entity_poly.entity_id
_entity_poly.type
_entity_poly.pdbx_seq_one_letter_code
_entity_poly.pdbx_strand_id
1 'polypeptide(L)'
;MDIKTLAAGLEISATALGNYEQGSRLPDAKTLALYRSKYGVDLDWLLLEEGAPPSPAGVRQSLDAGILRRLGEMVGRAHAGAGVKLPKGAEFEAVAGLYNEFLQLCSNPAETPADVVDAMLGVIEARFKARLSSARAEPGTGKRLA
;
A
#
# COMPACT_ATOMS: atom_id res chain seq x y z
N MET A 1 0.59 5.60 17.28
CA MET A 1 2.05 5.77 17.16
C MET A 1 2.53 6.46 18.43
N ASP A 2 3.59 5.97 19.07
CA ASP A 2 4.15 6.65 20.25
C ASP A 2 5.13 7.77 19.85
N ILE A 3 5.43 8.69 20.78
CA ILE A 3 6.27 9.87 20.54
C ILE A 3 7.72 9.51 20.16
N LYS A 4 8.24 8.38 20.64
CA LYS A 4 9.60 7.93 20.34
C LYS A 4 9.69 7.41 18.91
N THR A 5 8.66 6.69 18.47
CA THR A 5 8.52 6.15 17.12
C THR A 5 8.35 7.27 16.11
N LEU A 6 7.56 8.30 16.43
CA LEU A 6 7.42 9.50 15.59
C LEU A 6 8.74 10.27 15.48
N ALA A 7 9.41 10.53 16.60
CA ALA A 7 10.69 11.25 16.60
C ALA A 7 11.77 10.52 15.78
N ALA A 8 11.87 9.20 15.93
CA ALA A 8 12.78 8.37 15.15
C ALA A 8 12.46 8.44 13.65
N GLY A 9 11.18 8.38 13.27
CA GLY A 9 10.77 8.51 11.88
C GLY A 9 11.08 9.90 11.30
N LEU A 10 11.01 10.96 12.09
CA LEU A 10 11.40 12.31 11.70
C LEU A 10 12.91 12.59 11.82
N GLU A 11 13.72 11.59 12.19
CA GLU A 11 15.17 11.73 12.34
C GLU A 11 15.58 12.83 13.35
N ILE A 12 14.77 13.02 14.40
CA ILE A 12 15.00 13.98 15.48
C ILE A 12 14.94 13.29 16.85
N SER A 13 15.39 13.98 17.90
CA SER A 13 15.26 13.48 19.26
C SER A 13 13.82 13.63 19.76
N ALA A 14 13.40 12.74 20.68
CA ALA A 14 12.10 12.86 21.33
C ALA A 14 11.94 14.19 22.10
N THR A 15 13.05 14.72 22.64
CA THR A 15 13.08 16.04 23.27
C THR A 15 12.84 17.15 22.26
N ALA A 16 13.44 17.09 21.07
CA ALA A 16 13.21 18.08 20.02
C ALA A 16 11.74 18.09 19.58
N LEU A 17 11.15 16.90 19.41
CA LEU A 17 9.73 16.76 19.10
C LEU A 17 8.85 17.32 20.21
N GLY A 18 9.14 17.03 21.48
CA GLY A 18 8.41 17.60 22.62
C GLY A 18 8.48 19.13 22.69
N ASN A 19 9.62 19.71 22.33
CA ASN A 19 9.75 21.18 22.23
C ASN A 19 8.89 21.77 21.10
N TYR A 20 8.71 21.03 20.01
CA TYR A 20 7.80 21.43 18.93
C TYR A 20 6.35 21.40 19.39
N GLU A 21 5.91 20.32 20.04
CA GLU A 21 4.54 20.17 20.54
C GLU A 21 4.17 21.23 21.60
N GLN A 22 5.15 21.67 22.38
CA GLN A 22 4.98 22.72 23.39
C GLN A 22 5.05 24.14 22.80
N GLY A 23 5.35 24.29 21.51
CA GLY A 23 5.55 25.58 20.86
C GLY A 23 6.80 26.33 21.33
N SER A 24 7.71 25.67 22.08
CA SER A 24 8.95 26.29 22.56
C SER A 24 10.02 26.35 21.47
N ARG A 25 9.85 25.59 20.38
CA ARG A 25 10.71 25.62 19.19
C ARG A 25 9.88 25.32 17.95
N LEU A 26 10.29 25.87 16.80
CA LEU A 26 9.71 25.51 15.50
C LEU A 26 10.54 24.44 14.80
N PRO A 27 9.91 23.50 14.07
CA PRO A 27 10.59 22.55 13.22
C PRO A 27 11.30 23.26 12.06
N ASP A 28 12.46 22.74 11.67
CA ASP A 28 13.17 23.24 10.49
C ASP A 28 12.58 22.69 9.18
N ALA A 29 13.01 23.26 8.05
CA ALA A 29 12.52 22.85 6.73
C ALA A 29 12.78 21.36 6.43
N LYS A 30 13.88 20.78 6.94
CA LYS A 30 14.19 19.36 6.76
C LYS A 30 13.17 18.49 7.50
N THR A 31 12.83 18.84 8.74
CA THR A 31 11.81 18.15 9.54
C THR A 31 10.44 18.26 8.88
N LEU A 32 10.07 19.44 8.37
CA LEU A 32 8.80 19.64 7.66
C LEU A 32 8.73 18.80 6.37
N ALA A 33 9.82 18.72 5.60
CA ALA A 33 9.87 17.85 4.42
C ALA A 33 9.64 16.37 4.78
N LEU A 34 10.14 15.92 5.94
CA LEU A 34 9.93 14.55 6.42
C LEU A 34 8.48 14.28 6.83
N TYR A 35 7.76 15.25 7.41
CA TYR A 35 6.32 15.12 7.66
C TYR A 35 5.55 14.82 6.37
N ARG A 36 5.87 15.55 5.29
CA ARG A 36 5.25 15.35 3.99
C ARG A 36 5.64 14.00 3.36
N SER A 37 6.92 13.68 3.27
CA SER A 37 7.39 12.50 2.54
C SER A 37 7.09 11.18 3.26
N LYS A 38 7.26 11.13 4.59
CA LYS A 38 7.07 9.89 5.36
C LYS A 38 5.64 9.66 5.79
N TYR A 39 4.89 10.73 6.03
CA TYR A 39 3.55 10.64 6.62
C TYR A 39 2.45 11.21 5.72
N GLY A 40 2.80 11.77 4.55
CA GLY A 40 1.83 12.35 3.62
C GLY A 40 1.10 13.57 4.18
N VAL A 41 1.70 14.25 5.16
CA VAL A 41 1.09 15.42 5.79
C VAL A 41 1.15 16.60 4.82
N ASP A 42 0.00 17.25 4.62
CA ASP A 42 -0.11 18.50 3.90
C ASP A 42 0.49 19.63 4.75
N LEU A 43 1.49 20.33 4.21
CA LEU A 43 2.18 21.40 4.94
C LEU A 43 1.38 22.69 4.97
N ASP A 44 0.50 22.91 3.99
CA ASP A 44 -0.40 24.07 4.02
C ASP A 44 -1.36 23.90 5.21
N TRP A 45 -1.86 22.67 5.42
CA TRP A 45 -2.71 22.38 6.57
C TRP A 45 -1.93 22.50 7.88
N LEU A 46 -0.70 21.97 7.94
CA LEU A 46 0.10 21.96 9.15
C LEU A 46 0.53 23.37 9.59
N LEU A 47 0.82 24.27 8.65
CA LEU A 47 1.40 25.58 8.93
C LEU A 47 0.38 26.72 8.93
N LEU A 48 -0.64 26.63 8.06
CA LEU A 48 -1.60 27.70 7.82
C LEU A 48 -3.03 27.31 8.24
N GLU A 49 -3.25 26.07 8.66
CA GLU A 49 -4.58 25.48 8.88
C GLU A 49 -5.47 25.51 7.61
N GLU A 50 -4.86 25.64 6.44
CA GLU A 50 -5.52 25.66 5.14
C GLU A 50 -5.23 24.37 4.38
N GLY A 51 -6.25 23.70 3.82
CA GLY A 51 -6.05 22.46 3.07
C GLY A 51 -6.58 21.22 3.78
N ALA A 52 -6.12 20.03 3.36
CA ALA A 52 -6.72 18.78 3.81
C ALA A 52 -6.07 18.31 5.14
N PRO A 53 -6.87 18.09 6.21
CA PRO A 53 -6.32 17.51 7.43
C PRO A 53 -5.77 16.10 7.17
N PRO A 54 -4.75 15.66 7.94
CA PRO A 54 -4.22 14.32 7.85
C PRO A 54 -5.35 13.32 8.06
N SER A 55 -5.63 12.52 7.03
CA SER A 55 -6.63 11.46 7.12
C SER A 55 -6.05 10.29 7.92
N PRO A 56 -6.81 9.69 8.86
CA PRO A 56 -6.40 8.46 9.54
C PRO A 56 -6.13 7.29 8.57
N ALA A 57 -6.56 7.39 7.31
CA ALA A 57 -6.38 6.36 6.28
C ALA A 57 -4.95 6.26 5.72
N GLY A 58 -3.98 7.04 6.22
CA GLY A 58 -2.60 7.02 5.73
C GLY A 58 -2.42 7.76 4.40
N VAL A 59 -1.18 7.75 3.88
CA VAL A 59 -0.83 8.33 2.58
C VAL A 59 -1.81 7.83 1.53
N ARG A 60 -2.53 8.73 0.85
CA ARG A 60 -3.38 8.37 -0.30
C ARG A 60 -2.48 7.83 -1.41
N GLN A 61 -2.26 6.52 -1.42
CA GLN A 61 -1.65 5.87 -2.56
C GLN A 61 -2.66 5.96 -3.71
N SER A 62 -2.29 6.68 -4.76
CA SER A 62 -3.10 6.71 -5.97
C SER A 62 -3.14 5.31 -6.56
N LEU A 63 -4.34 4.86 -6.92
CA LEU A 63 -4.55 3.58 -7.59
C LEU A 63 -3.80 3.56 -8.92
N ASP A 64 -2.79 2.71 -9.03
CA ASP A 64 -2.02 2.56 -10.27
C ASP A 64 -2.78 1.66 -11.25
N ALA A 65 -3.32 2.27 -12.30
CA ALA A 65 -4.08 1.58 -13.33
C ALA A 65 -3.23 0.56 -14.13
N GLY A 66 -1.94 0.81 -14.30
CA GLY A 66 -1.01 -0.08 -14.97
C GLY A 66 -0.80 -1.38 -14.19
N ILE A 67 -0.63 -1.26 -12.87
CA ILE A 67 -0.51 -2.40 -11.95
C ILE A 67 -1.82 -3.18 -11.91
N LEU A 68 -2.98 -2.50 -11.76
CA LEU A 68 -4.29 -3.15 -11.79
C LEU A 68 -4.52 -3.96 -13.06
N ARG A 69 -4.20 -3.37 -14.23
CA ARG A 69 -4.34 -4.06 -15.52
C ARG A 69 -3.50 -5.34 -15.55
N ARG A 70 -2.24 -5.27 -15.11
CA ARG A 70 -1.35 -6.45 -15.07
C ARG A 70 -1.88 -7.55 -14.15
N LEU A 71 -2.42 -7.19 -13.00
CA LEU A 71 -3.06 -8.13 -12.09
C LEU A 71 -4.33 -8.74 -12.70
N GLY A 72 -5.16 -7.95 -13.40
CA GLY A 72 -6.32 -8.45 -14.14
C GLY A 72 -5.93 -9.47 -15.21
N GLU A 73 -4.94 -9.14 -16.04
CA GLU A 73 -4.43 -10.07 -17.04
C GLU A 73 -3.87 -11.36 -16.41
N MET A 74 -3.19 -11.26 -15.27
CA MET A 74 -2.67 -12.41 -14.53
C MET A 74 -3.81 -13.30 -13.99
N VAL A 75 -4.86 -12.71 -13.41
CA VAL A 75 -6.06 -13.44 -12.96
C VAL A 75 -6.72 -14.16 -14.13
N GLY A 76 -6.92 -13.47 -15.25
CA GLY A 76 -7.49 -14.04 -16.46
C GLY A 76 -6.66 -15.22 -17.01
N ARG A 77 -5.34 -15.05 -17.13
CA ARG A 77 -4.43 -16.12 -17.60
C ARG A 77 -4.44 -17.35 -16.68
N ALA A 78 -4.41 -17.14 -15.37
CA ALA A 78 -4.36 -18.25 -14.42
C ALA A 78 -5.67 -19.06 -14.40
N HIS A 79 -6.83 -18.39 -14.47
CA HIS A 79 -8.13 -19.06 -14.52
C HIS A 79 -8.37 -19.76 -15.86
N ALA A 80 -7.99 -19.14 -16.97
CA ALA A 80 -8.03 -19.77 -18.28
C ALA A 80 -7.17 -21.05 -18.32
N GLY A 81 -5.94 -20.98 -17.79
CA GLY A 81 -5.05 -22.14 -17.68
C GLY A 81 -5.56 -23.24 -16.74
N ALA A 82 -6.38 -22.87 -15.74
CA ALA A 82 -7.03 -23.82 -14.84
C ALA A 82 -8.37 -24.38 -15.36
N GLY A 83 -8.90 -23.84 -16.47
CA GLY A 83 -10.21 -24.19 -17.00
C GLY A 83 -11.38 -23.75 -16.10
N VAL A 84 -11.16 -22.79 -15.20
CA VAL A 84 -12.17 -22.32 -14.24
C VAL A 84 -12.82 -21.05 -14.78
N LYS A 85 -14.15 -21.06 -14.92
CA LYS A 85 -14.91 -19.87 -15.28
C LYS A 85 -15.32 -19.11 -14.02
N LEU A 86 -14.79 -17.91 -13.84
CA LEU A 86 -15.15 -17.06 -12.71
C LEU A 86 -16.61 -16.56 -12.81
N PRO A 87 -17.36 -16.48 -11.70
CA PRO A 87 -18.60 -15.73 -11.62
C PRO A 87 -18.39 -14.26 -12.01
N LYS A 88 -19.46 -13.60 -12.49
CA LYS A 88 -19.43 -12.15 -12.73
C LYS A 88 -19.13 -11.43 -11.41
N GLY A 89 -18.17 -10.50 -11.42
CA GLY A 89 -17.75 -9.77 -10.21
C GLY A 89 -16.54 -10.36 -9.51
N ALA A 90 -16.42 -11.69 -9.45
CA ALA A 90 -15.35 -12.39 -8.73
C ALA A 90 -13.94 -12.09 -9.26
N GLU A 91 -13.82 -11.74 -10.56
CA GLU A 91 -12.56 -11.28 -11.13
C GLU A 91 -12.08 -9.97 -10.51
N PHE A 92 -12.99 -9.02 -10.27
CA PHE A 92 -12.65 -7.74 -9.64
C PHE A 92 -12.24 -7.93 -8.18
N GLU A 93 -12.92 -8.80 -7.45
CA GLU A 93 -12.57 -9.16 -6.07
C GLU A 93 -11.18 -9.79 -6.00
N ALA A 94 -10.87 -10.72 -6.91
CA ALA A 94 -9.55 -11.34 -7.00
C ALA A 94 -8.46 -10.29 -7.30
N VAL A 95 -8.70 -9.39 -8.27
CA VAL A 95 -7.76 -8.31 -8.61
C VAL A 95 -7.57 -7.35 -7.44
N ALA A 96 -8.66 -6.93 -6.77
CA ALA A 96 -8.58 -6.05 -5.61
C ALA A 96 -7.81 -6.69 -4.46
N GLY A 97 -8.05 -7.98 -4.17
CA GLY A 97 -7.30 -8.73 -3.17
C GLY A 97 -5.81 -8.82 -3.49
N LEU A 98 -5.45 -9.07 -4.74
CA LEU A 98 -4.05 -9.12 -5.19
C LEU A 98 -3.39 -7.74 -5.16
N TYR A 99 -4.13 -6.68 -5.48
CA TYR A 99 -3.63 -5.31 -5.40
C TYR A 99 -3.33 -4.93 -3.94
N ASN A 100 -4.23 -5.26 -3.02
CA ASN A 100 -3.98 -5.05 -1.59
C ASN A 100 -2.76 -5.84 -1.09
N GLU A 101 -2.60 -7.10 -1.52
CA GLU A 101 -1.42 -7.91 -1.19
C GLU A 101 -0.14 -7.28 -1.76
N PHE A 102 -0.20 -6.76 -2.99
CA PHE A 102 0.91 -6.04 -3.61
C PHE A 102 1.29 -4.79 -2.80
N LEU A 103 0.33 -4.01 -2.32
CA LEU A 103 0.59 -2.83 -1.48
C LEU A 103 1.22 -3.18 -0.11
N GLN A 104 1.01 -4.40 0.40
CA GLN A 104 1.72 -4.89 1.59
C GLN A 104 3.21 -5.19 1.31
N LEU A 105 3.57 -5.50 0.06
CA LEU A 105 4.96 -5.71 -0.38
C LEU A 105 5.62 -4.41 -0.84
N CYS A 106 4.84 -3.52 -1.44
CA CYS A 106 5.28 -2.28 -2.07
C CYS A 106 4.50 -1.09 -1.52
N SER A 107 5.02 -0.46 -0.47
CA SER A 107 4.36 0.67 0.20
C SER A 107 4.34 1.96 -0.63
N ASN A 108 5.15 2.07 -1.69
CA ASN A 108 5.08 3.22 -2.60
C ASN A 108 5.52 2.82 -4.03
N PRO A 109 4.60 2.26 -4.84
CA PRO A 109 4.92 1.80 -6.18
C PRO A 109 5.43 2.92 -7.12
N ALA A 110 4.99 4.16 -6.92
CA ALA A 110 5.38 5.29 -7.76
C ALA A 110 6.85 5.71 -7.58
N GLU A 111 7.42 5.47 -6.40
CA GLU A 111 8.83 5.74 -6.09
C GLU A 111 9.70 4.48 -6.14
N THR A 112 9.10 3.31 -6.35
CA THR A 112 9.81 2.04 -6.42
C THR A 112 10.36 1.84 -7.85
N PRO A 113 11.64 1.49 -8.02
CA PRO A 113 12.20 1.15 -9.32
C PRO A 113 11.39 0.08 -10.06
N ALA A 114 11.23 0.25 -11.38
CA ALA A 114 10.33 -0.59 -12.18
C ALA A 114 10.68 -2.10 -12.13
N ASP A 115 11.97 -2.44 -12.12
CA ASP A 115 12.46 -3.81 -12.00
C ASP A 115 12.12 -4.45 -10.64
N VAL A 116 12.15 -3.65 -9.57
CA VAL A 116 11.73 -4.09 -8.23
C VAL A 116 10.22 -4.29 -8.18
N VAL A 117 9.43 -3.38 -8.78
CA VAL A 117 7.98 -3.56 -8.93
C VAL A 117 7.67 -4.84 -9.70
N ASP A 118 8.39 -5.10 -10.79
CA ASP A 118 8.24 -6.31 -11.60
C ASP A 118 8.55 -7.58 -10.81
N ALA A 119 9.63 -7.58 -10.02
CA ALA A 119 9.96 -8.69 -9.14
C ALA A 119 8.87 -8.97 -8.10
N MET A 120 8.32 -7.92 -7.49
CA MET A 120 7.22 -8.04 -6.53
C MET A 120 5.94 -8.58 -7.17
N LEU A 121 5.61 -8.15 -8.39
CA LEU A 121 4.48 -8.71 -9.14
C LEU A 121 4.70 -10.20 -9.47
N GLY A 122 5.94 -10.61 -9.76
CA GLY A 122 6.29 -12.02 -9.92
C GLY A 122 6.05 -12.85 -8.65
N VAL A 123 6.31 -12.30 -7.47
CA VAL A 123 6.01 -12.95 -6.18
C VAL A 123 4.50 -13.11 -5.99
N ILE A 124 3.72 -12.07 -6.27
CA ILE A 124 2.26 -12.12 -6.20
C ILE A 124 1.70 -13.20 -7.15
N GLU A 125 2.22 -13.27 -8.37
CA GLU A 125 1.83 -14.29 -9.35
C GLU A 125 2.10 -15.71 -8.86
N ALA A 126 3.30 -15.97 -8.33
CA ALA A 126 3.67 -17.28 -7.81
C ALA A 126 2.74 -17.72 -6.65
N ARG A 127 2.45 -16.81 -5.72
CA ARG A 127 1.53 -17.07 -4.60
C ARG A 127 0.11 -17.32 -5.07
N PHE A 128 -0.35 -16.59 -6.08
CA PHE A 128 -1.68 -16.78 -6.64
C PHE A 128 -1.84 -18.14 -7.34
N LYS A 129 -0.86 -18.53 -8.15
CA LYS A 129 -0.82 -19.86 -8.79
C LYS A 129 -0.77 -21.00 -7.78
N ALA A 130 -0.03 -20.83 -6.68
CA ALA A 130 0.01 -21.80 -5.59
C ALA A 130 -1.38 -21.97 -4.94
N ARG A 131 -2.06 -20.86 -4.62
CA ARG A 131 -3.43 -20.88 -4.07
C ARG A 131 -4.43 -21.58 -4.98
N LEU A 132 -4.39 -21.29 -6.28
CA LEU A 132 -5.27 -21.95 -7.26
C LEU A 132 -5.00 -23.47 -7.37
N SER A 133 -3.73 -23.86 -7.36
CA SER A 133 -3.33 -25.27 -7.37
C SER A 133 -3.82 -26.01 -6.12
N SER A 134 -3.66 -25.42 -4.93
CA SER A 134 -4.15 -26.00 -3.67
C SER A 134 -5.68 -26.11 -3.64
N ALA A 135 -6.40 -25.07 -4.07
CA ALA A 135 -7.86 -25.09 -4.14
C ALA A 135 -8.40 -26.17 -5.10
N ARG A 136 -7.65 -26.49 -6.18
CA ARG A 136 -7.99 -27.58 -7.09
C ARG A 136 -7.78 -28.96 -6.47
N ALA A 137 -6.80 -29.11 -5.58
CA ALA A 137 -6.51 -30.36 -4.88
C ALA A 137 -7.53 -30.71 -3.79
N GLU A 138 -8.27 -29.72 -3.27
CA GLU A 138 -9.29 -29.89 -2.22
C GLU A 138 -10.65 -29.28 -2.64
N PRO A 139 -11.51 -30.01 -3.38
CA PRO A 139 -12.72 -29.45 -4.01
C PRO A 139 -13.85 -28.98 -3.05
N GLY A 140 -13.62 -28.89 -1.74
CA GLY A 140 -14.66 -28.66 -0.72
C GLY A 140 -14.63 -27.33 0.03
N THR A 141 -13.58 -26.51 -0.11
CA THR A 141 -13.36 -25.29 0.71
C THR A 141 -13.61 -23.97 -0.02
N GLY A 142 -13.96 -23.99 -1.30
CA GLY A 142 -14.17 -22.80 -2.15
C GLY A 142 -15.29 -21.84 -1.71
N LYS A 143 -16.09 -22.19 -0.70
CA LYS A 143 -17.15 -21.34 -0.12
C LYS A 143 -16.64 -20.21 0.79
N ARG A 144 -15.32 -20.03 0.96
CA ARG A 144 -14.74 -18.99 1.82
C ARG A 144 -13.89 -17.94 1.08
N LEU A 145 -13.90 -17.95 -0.25
CA LEU A 145 -13.18 -16.97 -1.08
C LEU A 145 -14.11 -16.21 -2.03
N ALA A 146 -15.40 -16.15 -1.71
CA ALA A 146 -16.37 -15.25 -2.33
C ALA A 146 -16.77 -14.18 -1.30
#